data_AF-A0A7C5D4W1-F1
#
_entry.id   AF-A0A7C5D4W1-F1
#
_cell.length_a   1.000
_cell.length_b   1.000
_cell.length_c   1.000
_cell.angle_alpha   90.00
_cell.angle_beta   90.00
_cell.angle_gamma   90.00
#
_symmetry.space_group_name_H-M   'P 1'
#
loop_
_entity.id
_entity.type
_entity.pdbx_description
1 polymer ?
#
loop_
_entity_poly.entity_id
_entity_poly.type
_entity_poly.pdbx_seq_one_letter_code
_entity_poly.pdbx_strand_id
1 'polypeptide(L)' 'MGKFEDKIKEELLQSLFNDTSNIYDFIENRFALSKEEEHELIKVLNSFNDELHTLLKKSKLA' A
#
# COMPACT_ATOMS: atom_id res chain seq x y z
N MET A 1 -13.73 -5.32 -22.73
CA MET A 1 -13.06 -4.13 -22.16
C MET A 1 -12.62 -4.30 -20.70
N GLY A 2 -13.03 -5.34 -19.93
CA GLY A 2 -12.63 -5.45 -18.51
C GLY A 2 -11.22 -6.00 -18.20
N LYS A 3 -10.77 -7.06 -18.88
CA LYS A 3 -9.55 -7.79 -18.48
C LYS A 3 -8.24 -6.99 -18.47
N PHE A 4 -8.12 -5.97 -19.32
CA PHE A 4 -6.89 -5.16 -19.41
C PHE A 4 -6.83 -4.12 -18.29
N GLU A 5 -7.96 -3.45 -18.03
CA GLU A 5 -8.09 -2.50 -16.93
C GLU A 5 -7.94 -3.19 -15.57
N ASP A 6 -8.54 -4.38 -15.41
CA ASP A 6 -8.39 -5.18 -14.19
C ASP A 6 -6.92 -5.57 -13.95
N LYS A 7 -6.19 -5.93 -15.01
CA LYS A 7 -4.77 -6.29 -14.91
C LYS A 7 -3.89 -5.10 -14.53
N ILE A 8 -4.13 -3.92 -15.10
CA ILE A 8 -3.41 -2.69 -14.72
C ILE A 8 -3.68 -2.35 -13.25
N LYS A 9 -4.94 -2.49 -12.80
CA LYS A 9 -5.31 -2.27 -11.41
C LYS A 9 -4.62 -3.27 -10.48
N GLU A 10 -4.52 -4.54 -10.85
CA GLU A 10 -3.77 -5.55 -10.09
C GLU A 10 -2.28 -5.23 -10.01
N GLU A 11 -1.64 -4.88 -11.13
CA GLU A 11 -0.22 -4.49 -11.17
C GLU A 11 0.05 -3.26 -10.29
N LEU A 12 -0.84 -2.27 -10.33
CA LEU A 12 -0.75 -1.08 -9.47
C LEU A 12 -0.87 -1.43 -7.98
N LEU A 13 -1.79 -2.33 -7.61
CA LEU A 13 -1.95 -2.76 -6.21
C LEU A 13 -0.73 -3.53 -5.71
N GLN A 14 -0.13 -4.37 -6.56
CA GLN A 14 1.11 -5.05 -6.22
C GLN A 14 2.27 -4.06 -6.03
N SER A 15 2.36 -3.04 -6.89
CA SER A 15 3.37 -1.98 -6.73
C SER A 15 3.19 -1.23 -5.42
N LEU A 16 1.96 -0.79 -5.10
CA LEU A 16 1.65 -0.09 -3.85
C LEU A 16 2.03 -0.92 -2.62
N PHE A 17 1.69 -2.21 -2.63
CA PHE A 17 2.06 -3.11 -1.54
C PHE A 17 3.58 -3.17 -1.36
N ASN A 18 4.33 -3.41 -2.45
CA ASN A 18 5.79 -3.45 -2.42
C ASN A 18 6.39 -2.11 -1.93
N ASP A 19 5.86 -0.99 -2.38
CA ASP A 19 6.33 0.34 -1.98
C ASP A 19 6.09 0.58 -0.48
N THR A 20 4.92 0.18 0.05
CA THR A 20 4.66 0.28 1.50
C THR A 20 5.54 -0.64 2.33
N SER A 21 5.89 -1.84 1.84
CA SER A 21 6.88 -2.70 2.49
C SER A 21 8.27 -2.05 2.51
N ASN A 22 8.70 -1.45 1.40
CA ASN A 22 9.97 -0.72 1.35
C ASN A 22 9.99 0.47 2.33
N ILE A 23 8.86 1.17 2.49
CA ILE A 23 8.72 2.25 3.47
C ILE A 23 8.84 1.70 4.89
N TYR A 24 8.15 0.60 5.20
CA TYR A 24 8.26 -0.07 6.50
C TYR A 24 9.72 -0.42 6.82
N ASP A 25 10.39 -1.13 5.92
CA ASP A 25 11.79 -1.54 6.10
C ASP A 25 12.72 -0.32 6.27
N PHE A 26 12.49 0.75 5.51
CA PHE A 26 13.29 1.96 5.62
C PHE A 26 13.15 2.62 7.00
N ILE A 27 11.93 2.65 7.55
CA ILE A 27 11.66 3.23 8.86
C ILE A 27 12.23 2.34 9.97
N GLU A 28 11.96 1.03 9.93
CA GLU A 28 12.46 0.07 10.91
C GLU A 28 13.99 0.09 11.01
N ASN A 29 14.69 0.21 9.88
CA ASN A 29 16.16 0.24 9.85
C ASN A 29 16.79 1.58 10.30
N ARG A 30 16.00 2.64 10.48
CA ARG A 30 16.53 3.99 10.77
C ARG A 30 15.99 4.61 12.05
N PHE A 31 14.84 4.16 12.52
CA PHE A 31 14.19 4.67 13.72
C PHE A 31 14.11 3.57 14.77
N ALA A 32 14.49 3.89 16.00
CA ALA A 32 14.30 2.99 17.13
C ALA A 32 12.83 3.07 17.57
N LEU A 33 11.99 2.24 16.97
CA LEU A 33 10.57 2.15 17.31
C LEU A 33 10.38 1.23 18.52
N SER A 34 9.49 1.63 19.42
CA SER A 34 8.90 0.70 20.38
C SER A 34 7.93 -0.25 19.67
N LYS A 35 7.61 -1.38 20.30
CA LYS A 35 6.62 -2.33 19.77
C LYS A 35 5.25 -1.69 19.51
N GLU A 36 4.89 -0.68 20.30
CA GLU A 36 3.63 0.05 20.12
C GLU A 36 3.68 0.92 18.87
N GLU A 37 4.77 1.64 18.64
CA GLU A 37 5.01 2.45 17.44
C GLU A 37 5.14 1.60 16.17
N GLU A 38 5.80 0.43 16.23
CA GLU A 38 5.83 -0.53 15.11
C GLU A 38 4.42 -0.99 14.73
N HIS A 39 3.60 -1.31 15.72
CA HIS A 39 2.23 -1.74 15.50
C HIS A 39 1.36 -0.61 14.93
N GLU A 40 1.55 0.63 15.37
CA GLU A 40 0.89 1.78 14.77
C GLU A 40 1.35 2.02 13.33
N LEU A 41 2.64 1.92 13.04
CA LEU A 41 3.18 2.05 11.69
C LEU A 41 2.55 1.04 10.74
N ILE A 42 2.50 -0.24 11.13
CA ILE A 42 1.85 -1.30 10.34
C ILE A 42 0.38 -0.97 10.09
N LYS A 43 -0.35 -0.49 11.10
CA LYS A 43 -1.75 -0.07 10.92
C LYS A 43 -1.90 1.07 9.92
N VAL A 44 -1.03 2.08 9.99
CA VAL A 44 -1.05 3.23 9.08
C VAL A 44 -0.80 2.78 7.64
N LEU A 45 0.21 1.94 7.40
CA LEU A 45 0.54 1.44 6.07
C LEU A 45 -0.59 0.56 5.49
N ASN A 46 -1.22 -0.27 6.31
CA ASN A 46 -2.36 -1.08 5.89
C ASN A 46 -3.58 -0.21 5.55
N SER A 47 -3.92 0.79 6.37
CA SER A 47 -5.02 1.72 6.09
C SER A 47 -4.78 2.47 4.78
N PHE A 48 -3.56 2.94 4.56
CA PHE A 48 -3.17 3.62 3.32
C PHE A 48 -3.38 2.73 2.09
N ASN A 49 -2.93 1.47 2.14
CA ASN A 49 -3.13 0.50 1.06
C ASN A 49 -4.62 0.24 0.79
N ASP A 50 -5.43 0.06 1.84
CA ASP A 50 -6.87 -0.21 1.72
C ASP A 50 -7.63 0.99 1.15
N GLU A 51 -7.31 2.20 1.60
CA GLU A 51 -7.90 3.46 1.12
C GLU A 51 -7.59 3.69 -0.35
N LEU A 52 -6.32 3.54 -0.74
CA LEU A 52 -5.91 3.67 -2.14
C LEU A 52 -6.58 2.61 -3.01
N HIS A 53 -6.59 1.35 -2.58
CA HIS A 53 -7.26 0.28 -3.31
C HIS A 53 -8.74 0.60 -3.54
N THR A 54 -9.44 1.07 -2.51
CA THR A 54 -10.85 1.45 -2.58
C THR A 54 -11.09 2.60 -3.56
N LEU A 55 -10.22 3.61 -3.55
CA LEU A 55 -10.30 4.77 -4.44
C LEU A 55 -10.05 4.36 -5.91
N LEU A 56 -9.02 3.58 -6.16
CA LEU A 56 -8.59 3.17 -7.49
C LEU A 56 -9.56 2.17 -8.12
N LYS A 57 -10.17 1.28 -7.33
CA LYS A 57 -11.20 0.34 -7.79
C LYS A 57 -12.44 1.07 -8.34
N LYS A 58 -12.82 2.20 -7.75
CA LYS A 58 -13.96 3.02 -8.18
C LYS A 58 -13.64 3.94 -9.35
N SER A 59 -12.36 4.18 -9.62
CA SER A 59 -11.89 5.07 -10.67
C SER A 59 -11.82 4.35 -12.01
N LYS A 60 -12.17 5.04 -13.11
CA LYS A 60 -11.91 4.57 -14.47
C LYS A 60 -10.47 4.91 -14.85
N LEU A 61 -9.79 4.00 -15.53
CA LEU A 61 -8.52 4.34 -16.18
C LEU A 61 -8.78 5.38 -17.29
N ALA A 62 -7.91 6.39 -17.36
CA ALA A 62 -7.96 7.47 -18.34
C ALA A 62 -7.35 7.06 -19.69
#